data_AF-A0A7J7J8Z3-F1
#
_entry.id   AF-A0A7J7J8Z3-F1
#
_cell.length_a   1.000
_cell.length_b   1.000
_cell.length_c   1.000
_cell.angle_alpha   90.00
_cell.angle_beta   90.00
_cell.angle_gamma   90.00
#
_symmetry.space_group_name_H-M   'P 1'
#
loop_
_entity.id
_entity.type
_entity.pdbx_description
1 polymer ?
#
loop_
_entity_poly.entity_id
_entity_poly.type
_entity_poly.pdbx_seq_one_letter_code
_entity_poly.pdbx_strand_id
1 'polypeptide(L)'
;MPGEEDNCVNEQIHDKDDQETPEIEQSLVSSGDNQSDGTRWKVAAILNNQQLREELMDYIELQMKAGPHPSCLVAVKQQFFGGQSPLARIPGEINSAPIIPIADMRGVDSSKYSKGERLMRCKLASLYRLVNLRGWNSTIKNHITSFLVNPYGLLYKEVTAGNLIKVDLEGRILDRGNTVLGVNQAGFSLHSAIYSARPDINCVIHIQTAETVAVSVLKKGFIQLTQDALMGGVPCYLECEAAYPNGDTKDTIINSISDDCDIIFVRNHGLYACGPTLETAWRFAEMAFRGCQQQLQMMKAGLDNLTYISEEAITLVKNHMHADATNLGSEIMWEPGALEFEAEMRILDNKGFRTGYVYKAPAL
;
A
#
# COMPACT_ATOMS: atom_id res chain seq x y z
N MET A 1 58.99 -16.76 13.53
CA MET A 1 60.32 -16.82 12.90
C MET A 1 60.15 -17.48 11.55
N PRO A 2 60.81 -16.90 10.54
CA PRO A 2 60.29 -16.52 9.21
C PRO A 2 60.57 -17.63 8.18
N GLY A 3 60.32 -17.52 6.88
CA GLY A 3 60.00 -16.41 5.98
C GLY A 3 59.31 -16.96 4.72
N GLU A 4 58.70 -16.13 3.88
CA GLU A 4 59.38 -15.41 2.77
C GLU A 4 60.07 -16.39 1.84
N GLU A 5 59.99 -16.40 0.52
CA GLU A 5 59.64 -15.48 -0.59
C GLU A 5 60.12 -16.35 -1.78
N ASP A 6 59.58 -16.42 -3.00
CA ASP A 6 59.39 -15.39 -4.01
C ASP A 6 59.59 -16.06 -5.38
N ASN A 7 59.23 -15.31 -6.42
CA ASN A 7 59.69 -15.38 -7.82
C ASN A 7 59.10 -16.50 -8.68
N CYS A 8 58.18 -16.25 -9.62
CA CYS A 8 58.07 -15.22 -10.67
C CYS A 8 59.05 -15.43 -11.84
N VAL A 9 58.47 -15.24 -13.05
CA VAL A 9 59.05 -14.77 -14.31
C VAL A 9 59.22 -15.80 -15.45
N ASN A 10 58.38 -15.58 -16.47
CA ASN A 10 58.58 -15.60 -17.94
C ASN A 10 59.14 -16.86 -18.63
N GLU A 11 58.94 -17.10 -19.91
CA GLU A 11 58.18 -16.58 -21.07
C GLU A 11 58.47 -17.65 -22.12
N GLN A 12 57.55 -17.96 -23.03
CA GLN A 12 57.96 -18.17 -24.41
C GLN A 12 56.78 -18.05 -25.37
N ILE A 13 56.92 -17.01 -26.18
CA ILE A 13 56.13 -16.61 -27.33
C ILE A 13 56.38 -17.60 -28.47
N HIS A 14 55.31 -18.08 -29.10
CA HIS A 14 55.36 -18.60 -30.47
C HIS A 14 54.12 -18.16 -31.25
N ASP A 15 54.28 -17.03 -31.93
CA ASP A 15 53.53 -16.69 -33.14
C ASP A 15 53.98 -17.61 -34.28
N LYS A 16 53.01 -18.19 -35.01
CA LYS A 16 53.05 -18.40 -36.47
C LYS A 16 51.62 -18.60 -37.01
N ASP A 17 51.10 -17.51 -37.59
CA ASP A 17 50.55 -17.37 -38.94
C ASP A 17 49.55 -18.40 -39.51
N ASP A 18 48.42 -17.81 -39.92
CA ASP A 18 47.67 -17.99 -41.16
C ASP A 18 46.94 -19.33 -41.43
N GLN A 19 45.59 -19.27 -41.48
CA GLN A 19 44.88 -19.26 -42.78
C GLN A 19 43.35 -19.10 -42.65
N GLU A 20 42.85 -18.14 -43.42
CA GLU A 20 41.58 -18.12 -44.19
C GLU A 20 40.24 -17.92 -43.47
N THR A 21 39.84 -16.64 -43.43
CA THR A 21 38.44 -16.17 -43.48
C THR A 21 37.94 -16.11 -44.94
N PRO A 22 36.72 -16.58 -45.28
CA PRO A 22 36.07 -16.20 -46.52
C PRO A 22 35.26 -14.90 -46.36
N GLU A 23 35.28 -14.14 -47.44
CA GLU A 23 34.95 -12.73 -47.60
C GLU A 23 33.46 -12.37 -47.38
N ILE A 24 33.28 -11.16 -46.86
CA ILE A 24 32.03 -10.42 -46.76
C ILE A 24 31.80 -9.71 -48.09
N GLU A 25 30.78 -10.10 -48.86
CA GLU A 25 30.24 -9.22 -49.90
C GLU A 25 29.27 -8.22 -49.28
N GLN A 26 29.75 -6.98 -49.13
CA GLN A 26 28.92 -5.80 -48.89
C GLN A 26 28.29 -5.36 -50.22
N SER A 27 26.97 -5.37 -50.30
CA SER A 27 26.22 -4.47 -51.17
C SER A 27 25.41 -3.48 -50.33
N LEU A 28 25.97 -2.28 -50.13
CA LEU A 28 25.21 -1.05 -49.85
C LEU A 28 24.41 -0.73 -51.13
N VAL A 29 23.13 -0.37 -51.13
CA VAL A 29 22.58 0.92 -50.69
C VAL A 29 21.04 0.80 -50.76
N SER A 30 20.31 1.13 -49.69
CA SER A 30 19.38 2.27 -49.71
C SER A 30 18.79 2.50 -48.32
N SER A 31 18.79 3.78 -47.96
CA SER A 31 18.41 4.35 -46.68
C SER A 31 16.89 4.31 -46.50
N GLY A 32 16.41 3.67 -45.43
CA GLY A 32 15.01 3.75 -44.98
C GLY A 32 14.73 2.91 -43.73
N ASP A 33 14.32 3.56 -42.64
CA ASP A 33 13.66 3.03 -41.43
C ASP A 33 14.10 1.66 -40.85
N ASN A 34 15.22 1.65 -40.14
CA ASN A 34 15.86 0.46 -39.59
C ASN A 34 15.31 -0.06 -38.23
N GLN A 35 14.06 0.26 -37.86
CA GLN A 35 13.46 -0.25 -36.61
C GLN A 35 12.43 -1.37 -36.86
N SER A 36 11.84 -1.44 -38.06
CA SER A 36 10.80 -2.42 -38.41
C SER A 36 11.37 -3.78 -38.82
N ASP A 37 12.48 -3.79 -39.59
CA ASP A 37 13.12 -5.03 -40.04
C ASP A 37 13.81 -5.78 -38.90
N GLY A 38 14.35 -5.04 -37.92
CA GLY A 38 14.89 -5.57 -36.67
C GLY A 38 13.89 -6.39 -35.85
N THR A 39 12.59 -6.10 -36.00
CA THR A 39 11.51 -6.78 -35.26
C THR A 39 11.03 -8.01 -36.01
N ARG A 40 10.98 -7.96 -37.35
CA ARG A 40 10.55 -9.08 -38.20
C ARG A 40 11.50 -10.27 -38.14
N TRP A 41 12.82 -10.04 -38.19
CA TRP A 41 13.79 -11.15 -38.09
C TRP A 41 13.81 -11.77 -36.70
N LYS A 42 13.63 -10.97 -35.63
CA LYS A 42 13.53 -11.47 -34.25
C LYS A 42 12.28 -12.33 -34.06
N VAL A 43 11.13 -11.89 -34.59
CA VAL A 43 9.89 -12.68 -34.58
C VAL A 43 10.07 -13.98 -35.39
N ALA A 44 10.73 -13.92 -36.55
CA ALA A 44 11.01 -15.11 -37.36
C ALA A 44 11.97 -16.10 -36.66
N ALA A 45 13.00 -15.60 -35.97
CA ALA A 45 13.95 -16.41 -35.21
C ALA A 45 13.30 -17.08 -33.98
N ILE A 46 12.41 -16.35 -33.28
CA ILE A 46 11.58 -16.86 -32.18
C ILE A 46 10.61 -17.94 -32.68
N LEU A 47 9.96 -17.72 -33.83
CA LEU A 47 9.01 -18.67 -34.41
C LEU A 47 9.69 -19.94 -34.97
N ASN A 48 10.98 -19.89 -35.32
CA ASN A 48 11.75 -21.04 -35.78
C ASN A 48 12.44 -21.85 -34.67
N ASN A 49 12.35 -21.42 -33.41
CA ASN A 49 12.85 -22.20 -32.28
C ASN A 49 11.81 -23.28 -31.91
N GLN A 50 12.16 -24.55 -32.18
CA GLN A 50 11.26 -25.68 -31.97
C GLN A 50 10.84 -25.84 -30.50
N GLN A 51 11.76 -25.65 -29.57
CA GLN A 51 11.48 -25.77 -28.15
C GLN A 51 10.54 -24.67 -27.66
N LEU A 52 10.72 -23.44 -28.15
CA LEU A 52 9.83 -22.33 -27.82
C LEU A 52 8.42 -22.53 -28.39
N ARG A 53 8.31 -23.18 -29.55
CA ARG A 53 7.02 -23.49 -30.18
C ARG A 53 6.26 -24.54 -29.37
N GLU A 54 6.95 -25.56 -28.88
CA GLU A 54 6.35 -26.60 -28.04
C GLU A 54 5.85 -26.00 -26.71
N GLU A 55 6.66 -25.18 -26.04
CA GLU A 55 6.25 -24.47 -24.81
C GLU A 55 5.05 -23.52 -25.04
N LEU A 56 5.01 -22.83 -26.18
CA LEU A 56 3.89 -21.96 -26.52
C LEU A 56 2.60 -22.74 -26.77
N MET A 57 2.69 -23.93 -27.37
CA MET A 57 1.53 -24.79 -27.64
C MET A 57 0.98 -25.41 -26.35
N ASP A 58 1.84 -25.90 -25.46
CA ASP A 58 1.43 -26.40 -24.13
C ASP A 58 0.72 -25.30 -23.33
N TYR A 59 1.21 -24.06 -23.43
CA TYR A 59 0.61 -22.93 -22.76
C TYR A 59 -0.74 -22.51 -23.37
N ILE A 60 -0.87 -22.52 -24.69
CA ILE A 60 -2.15 -22.26 -25.38
C ILE A 60 -3.18 -23.32 -24.98
N GLU A 61 -2.79 -24.59 -24.92
CA GLU A 61 -3.67 -25.68 -24.51
C GLU A 61 -4.12 -25.56 -23.04
N LEU A 62 -3.21 -25.10 -22.17
CA LEU A 62 -3.52 -24.77 -20.78
C LEU A 62 -4.49 -23.58 -20.67
N GLN A 63 -4.34 -22.54 -21.50
CA GLN A 63 -5.25 -21.39 -21.56
C GLN A 63 -6.63 -21.76 -22.11
N MET A 64 -6.69 -22.66 -23.10
CA MET A 64 -7.94 -23.17 -23.63
C MET A 64 -8.72 -23.99 -22.60
N LYS A 65 -8.04 -24.69 -21.68
CA LYS A 65 -8.66 -25.38 -20.54
C LYS A 65 -9.06 -24.46 -19.40
N ALA A 66 -8.27 -23.41 -19.11
CA ALA A 66 -8.47 -22.53 -17.95
C ALA A 66 -9.39 -21.31 -18.22
N GLY A 67 -9.70 -21.03 -19.49
CA GLY A 67 -10.48 -19.86 -19.90
C GLY A 67 -9.64 -18.57 -19.93
N PRO A 68 -10.05 -17.53 -20.68
CA PRO A 68 -9.24 -16.34 -20.91
C PRO A 68 -9.17 -15.47 -19.65
N HIS A 69 -8.06 -15.51 -18.91
CA HIS A 69 -7.81 -14.64 -17.76
C HIS A 69 -6.68 -13.62 -18.05
N PRO A 70 -6.89 -12.31 -17.81
CA PRO A 70 -5.94 -11.25 -18.18
C PRO A 70 -4.57 -11.34 -17.48
N SER A 71 -4.45 -12.03 -16.35
CA SER A 71 -3.15 -12.26 -15.67
C SER A 71 -2.20 -13.15 -16.49
N CYS A 72 -2.73 -14.05 -17.31
CA CYS A 72 -1.93 -14.94 -18.14
C CYS A 72 -1.27 -14.20 -19.32
N LEU A 73 -1.90 -13.13 -19.82
CA LEU A 73 -1.30 -12.25 -20.84
C LEU A 73 -0.17 -11.39 -20.26
N VAL A 74 -0.26 -11.00 -18.98
CA VAL A 74 0.82 -10.28 -18.28
C VAL A 74 2.03 -11.18 -18.05
N ALA A 75 1.80 -12.45 -17.67
CA ALA A 75 2.86 -13.45 -17.51
C ALA A 75 3.60 -13.70 -18.84
N VAL A 76 2.87 -13.86 -19.95
CA VAL A 76 3.45 -13.98 -21.31
C VAL A 76 4.25 -12.74 -21.67
N LYS A 77 3.76 -11.54 -21.36
CA LYS A 77 4.49 -10.30 -21.64
C LYS A 77 5.82 -10.23 -20.86
N GLN A 78 5.86 -10.72 -19.63
CA GLN A 78 7.08 -10.77 -18.82
C GLN A 78 8.06 -11.84 -19.29
N GLN A 79 7.60 -13.02 -19.70
CA GLN A 79 8.48 -14.10 -20.17
C GLN A 79 9.07 -13.85 -21.56
N PHE A 80 8.29 -13.29 -22.50
CA PHE A 80 8.74 -13.13 -23.88
C PHE A 80 9.38 -11.76 -24.19
N PHE A 81 9.02 -10.70 -23.46
CA PHE A 81 9.60 -9.36 -23.66
C PHE A 81 10.55 -8.92 -22.53
N GLY A 82 10.72 -9.73 -21.47
CA GLY A 82 11.62 -9.47 -20.35
C GLY A 82 13.06 -9.96 -20.53
N GLY A 83 13.49 -10.25 -21.76
CA GLY A 83 14.83 -10.74 -22.06
C GLY A 83 15.90 -9.68 -21.86
N GLN A 84 16.44 -9.54 -20.64
CA GLN A 84 17.79 -9.04 -20.46
C GLN A 84 18.77 -10.15 -20.89
N SER A 85 19.64 -9.82 -21.84
CA SER A 85 20.80 -10.64 -22.23
C SER A 85 21.70 -10.90 -21.00
N PRO A 86 22.30 -12.10 -20.82
CA PRO A 86 23.10 -12.42 -19.63
C PRO A 86 24.48 -11.73 -19.54
N LEU A 87 24.85 -10.84 -20.45
CA LEU A 87 26.21 -10.30 -20.54
C LEU A 87 26.22 -8.78 -20.71
N ALA A 88 25.81 -8.05 -19.67
CA ALA A 88 26.25 -6.67 -19.39
C ALA A 88 25.77 -6.26 -17.99
N ARG A 89 26.43 -6.77 -16.94
CA ARG A 89 26.16 -6.34 -15.57
C ARG A 89 26.97 -5.05 -15.31
N ILE A 90 26.33 -3.90 -15.47
CA ILE A 90 26.88 -2.62 -14.98
C ILE A 90 26.77 -2.65 -13.44
N PRO A 91 27.86 -2.47 -12.67
CA PRO A 91 27.78 -2.38 -11.22
C PRO A 91 27.16 -1.02 -10.86
N GLY A 92 25.90 -1.01 -10.37
CA GLY A 92 25.27 0.22 -9.86
C GLY A 92 23.75 0.31 -10.00
N GLU A 93 23.11 -0.54 -10.80
CA GLU A 93 21.64 -0.53 -10.91
C GLU A 93 21.01 -1.31 -9.75
N ILE A 94 20.50 -0.56 -8.76
CA ILE A 94 19.52 -1.08 -7.82
C ILE A 94 18.31 -1.51 -8.65
N ASN A 95 18.04 -2.82 -8.71
CA ASN A 95 16.82 -3.40 -9.25
C ASN A 95 15.60 -2.85 -8.50
N SER A 96 15.16 -1.64 -8.84
CA SER A 96 13.94 -1.07 -8.28
C SER A 96 12.78 -1.72 -9.01
N ALA A 97 12.04 -2.58 -8.31
CA ALA A 97 10.80 -3.15 -8.81
C ALA A 97 9.90 -2.02 -9.38
N PRO A 98 9.14 -2.28 -10.46
CA PRO A 98 8.33 -1.25 -11.11
C PRO A 98 7.31 -0.67 -10.12
N ILE A 99 7.32 0.65 -10.00
CA ILE A 99 6.40 1.39 -9.11
C ILE A 99 5.01 1.40 -9.74
N ILE A 100 4.03 0.82 -9.04
CA ILE A 100 2.62 0.82 -9.46
C ILE A 100 2.04 2.22 -9.17
N PRO A 101 1.55 2.95 -10.19
CA PRO A 101 0.93 4.25 -9.97
C PRO A 101 -0.41 4.09 -9.23
N ILE A 102 -0.67 4.99 -8.28
CA ILE A 102 -1.92 5.02 -7.51
C ILE A 102 -3.07 5.55 -8.37
N ALA A 103 -2.87 6.67 -9.07
CA ALA A 103 -3.84 7.25 -9.99
C ALA A 103 -3.76 6.58 -11.37
N ASP A 104 -4.29 5.37 -11.47
CA ASP A 104 -4.28 4.52 -12.67
C ASP A 104 -5.53 4.68 -13.55
N MET A 105 -6.58 5.33 -13.06
CA MET A 105 -7.82 5.60 -13.81
C MET A 105 -7.54 6.57 -14.98
N ARG A 106 -7.67 6.09 -16.23
CA ARG A 106 -7.45 6.87 -17.46
C ARG A 106 -8.63 6.74 -18.42
N GLY A 107 -8.81 7.72 -19.32
CA GLY A 107 -9.80 7.65 -20.40
C GLY A 107 -11.22 7.41 -19.88
N VAL A 108 -11.88 6.36 -20.38
CA VAL A 108 -13.27 6.03 -20.05
C VAL A 108 -13.49 5.79 -18.55
N ASP A 109 -12.49 5.20 -17.86
CA ASP A 109 -12.57 4.97 -16.41
C ASP A 109 -12.59 6.28 -15.62
N SER A 110 -11.92 7.32 -16.14
CA SER A 110 -11.90 8.65 -15.50
C SER A 110 -13.23 9.40 -15.63
N SER A 111 -14.06 9.05 -16.62
CA SER A 111 -15.42 9.58 -16.78
C SER A 111 -16.50 8.77 -16.07
N LYS A 112 -16.17 7.54 -15.65
CA LYS A 112 -17.11 6.63 -14.96
C LYS A 112 -17.52 7.14 -13.57
N TYR A 113 -16.60 7.83 -12.89
CA TYR A 113 -16.76 8.26 -11.50
C TYR A 113 -16.89 9.78 -11.39
N SER A 114 -17.69 10.25 -10.43
CA SER A 114 -17.77 11.67 -10.10
C SER A 114 -16.41 12.20 -9.64
N LYS A 115 -16.19 13.52 -9.76
CA LYS A 115 -14.93 14.14 -9.30
C LYS A 115 -14.63 13.80 -7.83
N GLY A 116 -15.65 13.83 -6.97
CA GLY A 116 -15.51 13.48 -5.55
C GLY A 116 -15.09 12.03 -5.33
N GLU A 117 -15.77 11.07 -5.97
CA GLU A 117 -15.44 9.64 -5.85
C GLU A 117 -14.02 9.34 -6.37
N ARG A 118 -13.61 9.97 -7.48
CA ARG A 118 -12.25 9.82 -8.03
C ARG A 118 -11.17 10.26 -7.04
N LEU A 119 -11.35 11.44 -6.44
CA LEU A 119 -10.40 11.96 -5.47
C LEU A 119 -10.37 11.05 -4.23
N MET A 120 -11.52 10.55 -3.77
CA MET A 120 -11.58 9.63 -2.64
C MET A 120 -10.87 8.31 -2.91
N ARG A 121 -11.04 7.73 -4.12
CA ARG A 121 -10.31 6.54 -4.57
C ARG A 121 -8.79 6.76 -4.57
N CYS A 122 -8.32 7.90 -5.08
CA CYS A 122 -6.91 8.26 -5.04
C CYS A 122 -6.37 8.42 -3.61
N LYS A 123 -7.10 9.13 -2.74
CA LYS A 123 -6.72 9.32 -1.33
C LYS A 123 -6.65 7.99 -0.59
N LEU A 124 -7.67 7.16 -0.72
CA LEU A 124 -7.72 5.86 -0.06
C LEU A 124 -6.61 4.92 -0.55
N ALA A 125 -6.38 4.82 -1.86
CA ALA A 125 -5.29 4.02 -2.40
C ALA A 125 -3.90 4.56 -1.97
N SER A 126 -3.76 5.87 -1.79
CA SER A 126 -2.55 6.48 -1.22
C SER A 126 -2.35 6.08 0.24
N LEU A 127 -3.44 6.04 1.04
CA LEU A 127 -3.38 5.58 2.42
C LEU A 127 -2.97 4.10 2.52
N TYR A 128 -3.50 3.21 1.67
CA TYR A 128 -3.02 1.83 1.57
C TYR A 128 -1.51 1.78 1.30
N ARG A 129 -1.00 2.68 0.44
CA ARG A 129 0.44 2.78 0.17
C ARG A 129 1.24 3.22 1.40
N LEU A 130 0.77 4.22 2.14
CA LEU A 130 1.43 4.71 3.36
C LEU A 130 1.52 3.60 4.41
N VAL A 131 0.42 2.89 4.66
CA VAL A 131 0.37 1.76 5.61
C VAL A 131 1.35 0.66 5.20
N ASN A 132 1.45 0.36 3.90
CA ASN A 132 2.44 -0.60 3.40
C ASN A 132 3.89 -0.12 3.61
N LEU A 133 4.19 1.15 3.30
CA LEU A 133 5.55 1.70 3.45
C LEU A 133 6.00 1.75 4.91
N ARG A 134 5.06 1.86 5.85
CA ARG A 134 5.30 1.83 7.29
C ARG A 134 5.35 0.42 7.88
N GLY A 135 5.05 -0.61 7.07
CA GLY A 135 5.05 -2.01 7.52
C GLY A 135 3.91 -2.36 8.47
N TRP A 136 2.80 -1.63 8.42
CA TRP A 136 1.66 -1.83 9.32
C TRP A 136 0.62 -2.81 8.79
N ASN A 137 0.76 -3.24 7.53
CA ASN A 137 -0.13 -4.22 6.92
C ASN A 137 0.23 -5.65 7.36
N SER A 138 -0.78 -6.45 7.71
CA SER A 138 -0.63 -7.88 7.98
C SER A 138 -1.25 -8.70 6.85
N THR A 139 -0.40 -9.37 6.07
CA THR A 139 -0.82 -10.25 4.97
C THR A 139 -1.81 -9.55 4.01
N ILE A 140 -2.94 -10.21 3.69
CA ILE A 140 -4.05 -9.69 2.86
C ILE A 140 -5.30 -9.38 3.70
N LYS A 141 -5.21 -9.45 5.04
CA LYS A 141 -6.37 -9.46 5.94
C LYS A 141 -6.78 -8.07 6.41
N ASN A 142 -5.85 -7.13 6.50
CA ASN A 142 -6.17 -5.76 6.94
C ASN A 142 -7.08 -5.07 5.93
N HIS A 143 -7.87 -4.12 6.40
CA HIS A 143 -8.84 -3.39 5.59
C HIS A 143 -8.95 -1.93 6.07
N ILE A 144 -9.10 -1.03 5.10
CA ILE A 144 -9.32 0.40 5.33
C ILE A 144 -10.52 0.81 4.50
N THR A 145 -11.54 1.37 5.14
CA THR A 145 -12.79 1.68 4.44
C THR A 145 -13.09 3.16 4.46
N SER A 146 -13.69 3.62 3.37
CA SER A 146 -14.41 4.89 3.28
C SER A 146 -15.53 4.77 2.25
N PHE A 147 -16.44 3.81 2.50
CA PHE A 147 -17.40 3.24 1.52
C PHE A 147 -16.77 2.65 0.23
N LEU A 148 -15.44 2.72 0.17
CA LEU A 148 -14.54 2.05 -0.74
C LEU A 148 -13.66 1.10 0.09
N VAL A 149 -13.32 -0.06 -0.45
CA VAL A 149 -12.50 -1.08 0.24
C VAL A 149 -11.55 -1.75 -0.75
N ASN A 150 -10.42 -2.26 -0.27
CA ASN A 150 -9.51 -3.02 -1.10
C ASN A 150 -10.14 -4.34 -1.57
N PRO A 151 -9.80 -4.80 -2.79
CA PRO A 151 -10.15 -6.14 -3.21
C PRO A 151 -9.46 -7.20 -2.36
N TYR A 152 -10.22 -8.19 -1.91
CA TYR A 152 -9.70 -9.28 -1.11
C TYR A 152 -8.79 -10.18 -1.97
N GLY A 153 -7.54 -10.31 -1.54
CA GLY A 153 -6.47 -11.02 -2.26
C GLY A 153 -5.32 -10.13 -2.70
N LEU A 154 -5.50 -8.81 -2.76
CA LEU A 154 -4.41 -7.88 -3.06
C LEU A 154 -3.63 -7.49 -1.81
N LEU A 155 -2.31 -7.35 -1.97
CA LEU A 155 -1.46 -6.67 -1.00
C LEU A 155 -1.71 -5.15 -1.08
N TYR A 156 -1.42 -4.44 0.00
CA TYR A 156 -1.63 -2.98 0.07
C TYR A 156 -0.80 -2.21 -0.97
N LYS A 157 0.38 -2.73 -1.34
CA LYS A 157 1.22 -2.19 -2.43
C LYS A 157 0.63 -2.38 -3.84
N GLU A 158 -0.45 -3.14 -3.99
CA GLU A 158 -1.10 -3.43 -5.28
C GLU A 158 -2.43 -2.68 -5.42
N VAL A 159 -2.92 -2.07 -4.33
CA VAL A 159 -4.13 -1.25 -4.35
C VAL A 159 -3.88 0.03 -5.15
N THR A 160 -4.82 0.35 -6.01
CA THR A 160 -4.84 1.52 -6.90
C THR A 160 -6.23 2.16 -6.86
N ALA A 161 -6.38 3.38 -7.37
CA ALA A 161 -7.66 4.06 -7.39
C ALA A 161 -8.71 3.30 -8.23
N GLY A 162 -8.28 2.71 -9.34
CA GLY A 162 -9.13 1.97 -10.28
C GLY A 162 -9.57 0.60 -9.75
N ASN A 163 -8.78 -0.07 -8.91
CA ASN A 163 -9.15 -1.39 -8.40
C ASN A 163 -9.93 -1.38 -7.08
N LEU A 164 -10.11 -0.24 -6.42
CA LEU A 164 -10.97 -0.14 -5.23
C LEU A 164 -12.43 -0.52 -5.54
N ILE A 165 -13.07 -1.21 -4.59
CA ILE A 165 -14.46 -1.65 -4.70
C ILE A 165 -15.33 -0.71 -3.87
N LYS A 166 -16.41 -0.19 -4.45
CA LYS A 166 -17.45 0.56 -3.74
C LYS A 166 -18.49 -0.39 -3.16
N VAL A 167 -18.81 -0.19 -1.89
CA VAL A 167 -19.78 -1.01 -1.15
C VAL A 167 -20.81 -0.13 -0.45
N ASP A 168 -21.98 -0.70 -0.16
CA ASP A 168 -22.95 -0.08 0.75
C ASP A 168 -22.65 -0.40 2.23
N LEU A 169 -23.53 0.06 3.12
CA LEU A 169 -23.42 -0.18 4.56
C LEU A 169 -23.48 -1.67 4.92
N GLU A 170 -24.11 -2.51 4.11
CA GLU A 170 -24.18 -3.95 4.34
C GLU A 170 -22.99 -4.71 3.70
N GLY A 171 -22.09 -4.01 3.02
CA GLY A 171 -20.95 -4.59 2.33
C GLY A 171 -21.30 -5.17 0.96
N ARG A 172 -22.50 -4.91 0.43
CA ARG A 172 -22.86 -5.33 -0.93
C ARG A 172 -22.12 -4.46 -1.92
N ILE A 173 -21.60 -5.09 -2.96
CA ILE A 173 -20.81 -4.41 -3.98
C ILE A 173 -21.72 -3.55 -4.86
N LEU A 174 -21.49 -2.23 -4.86
CA LEU A 174 -22.15 -1.27 -5.74
C LEU A 174 -21.36 -1.03 -7.02
N ASP A 175 -20.03 -1.05 -6.95
CA ASP A 175 -19.13 -0.93 -8.10
C ASP A 175 -17.83 -1.70 -7.84
N ARG A 176 -17.42 -2.56 -8.79
CA ARG A 176 -16.24 -3.42 -8.66
C ARG A 176 -14.91 -2.73 -8.99
N GLY A 177 -14.90 -1.47 -9.41
CA GLY A 177 -13.72 -0.91 -10.04
C GLY A 177 -13.32 -1.71 -11.28
N ASN A 178 -12.02 -1.88 -11.47
CA ASN A 178 -11.40 -2.64 -12.55
C ASN A 178 -10.90 -4.03 -12.09
N THR A 179 -11.45 -4.59 -11.01
CA THR A 179 -11.08 -5.90 -10.49
C THR A 179 -12.19 -6.94 -10.64
N VAL A 180 -11.80 -8.21 -10.76
CA VAL A 180 -12.70 -9.37 -10.70
C VAL A 180 -12.86 -9.90 -9.28
N LEU A 181 -12.01 -9.44 -8.35
CA LEU A 181 -11.98 -9.91 -6.96
C LEU A 181 -13.20 -9.39 -6.17
N GLY A 182 -13.45 -10.04 -5.04
CA GLY A 182 -14.52 -9.68 -4.09
C GLY A 182 -14.03 -8.86 -2.91
N VAL A 183 -14.90 -8.70 -1.92
CA VAL A 183 -14.62 -8.04 -0.64
C VAL A 183 -14.51 -9.10 0.45
N ASN A 184 -13.66 -8.88 1.44
CA ASN A 184 -13.62 -9.70 2.64
C ASN A 184 -14.84 -9.38 3.51
N GLN A 185 -15.95 -10.09 3.31
CA GLN A 185 -17.21 -9.82 4.01
C GLN A 185 -17.07 -9.93 5.53
N ALA A 186 -16.25 -10.88 6.01
CA ALA A 186 -16.01 -11.05 7.44
C ALA A 186 -15.20 -9.90 8.03
N GLY A 187 -14.21 -9.35 7.30
CA GLY A 187 -13.50 -8.16 7.75
C GLY A 187 -14.38 -6.90 7.72
N PHE A 188 -15.26 -6.79 6.72
CA PHE A 188 -16.13 -5.62 6.58
C PHE A 188 -17.26 -5.55 7.61
N SER A 189 -17.66 -6.66 8.25
CA SER A 189 -18.81 -6.67 9.17
C SER A 189 -18.65 -5.72 10.35
N LEU A 190 -17.44 -5.62 10.94
CA LEU A 190 -17.19 -4.68 12.02
C LEU A 190 -17.17 -3.23 11.53
N HIS A 191 -16.61 -2.96 10.35
CA HIS A 191 -16.67 -1.64 9.73
C HIS A 191 -18.12 -1.19 9.49
N SER A 192 -18.97 -2.10 8.99
CA SER A 192 -20.41 -1.87 8.83
C SER A 192 -21.11 -1.52 10.16
N ALA A 193 -20.79 -2.26 11.24
CA ALA A 193 -21.34 -1.99 12.56
C ALA A 193 -20.91 -0.61 13.09
N ILE A 194 -19.63 -0.25 12.94
CA ILE A 194 -19.11 1.08 13.32
C ILE A 194 -19.81 2.19 12.54
N TYR A 195 -19.92 2.09 11.20
CA TYR A 195 -20.64 3.09 10.41
C TYR A 195 -22.12 3.21 10.78
N SER A 196 -22.74 2.11 11.20
CA SER A 196 -24.15 2.12 11.63
C SER A 196 -24.32 2.75 13.02
N ALA A 197 -23.36 2.53 13.91
CA ALA A 197 -23.33 3.14 15.25
C ALA A 197 -23.08 4.65 15.18
N ARG A 198 -22.20 5.06 14.25
CA ARG A 198 -21.66 6.42 14.17
C ARG A 198 -21.73 6.95 12.73
N PRO A 199 -22.87 7.53 12.33
CA PRO A 199 -23.08 8.09 10.99
C PRO A 199 -22.17 9.26 10.64
N ASP A 200 -21.51 9.87 11.62
CA ASP A 200 -20.52 10.94 11.44
C ASP A 200 -19.17 10.40 10.94
N ILE A 201 -18.88 9.11 11.11
CA ILE A 201 -17.64 8.48 10.67
C ILE A 201 -17.72 8.17 9.17
N ASN A 202 -16.72 8.65 8.40
CA ASN A 202 -16.59 8.36 6.97
C ASN A 202 -15.37 7.51 6.63
N CYS A 203 -14.44 7.31 7.56
CA CYS A 203 -13.28 6.44 7.35
C CYS A 203 -12.98 5.61 8.60
N VAL A 204 -12.69 4.32 8.39
CA VAL A 204 -12.25 3.40 9.44
C VAL A 204 -10.99 2.68 8.97
N ILE A 205 -9.94 2.73 9.78
CA ILE A 205 -8.62 2.16 9.49
C ILE A 205 -8.33 1.07 10.51
N HIS A 206 -8.14 -0.16 10.04
CA HIS A 206 -7.80 -1.29 10.90
C HIS A 206 -6.29 -1.61 10.89
N ILE A 207 -5.68 -1.66 12.08
CA ILE A 207 -4.25 -1.92 12.29
C ILE A 207 -4.04 -3.08 13.28
N GLN A 208 -3.29 -4.10 12.84
CA GLN A 208 -2.90 -5.27 13.62
C GLN A 208 -1.37 -5.39 13.75
N THR A 209 -0.70 -4.30 14.10
CA THR A 209 0.74 -4.32 14.44
C THR A 209 0.97 -5.01 15.79
N ALA A 210 2.18 -5.49 16.04
CA ALA A 210 2.51 -6.13 17.31
C ALA A 210 2.23 -5.21 18.51
N GLU A 211 2.46 -3.91 18.36
CA GLU A 211 2.26 -2.92 19.41
C GLU A 211 0.79 -2.64 19.69
N THR A 212 -0.04 -2.47 18.64
CA THR A 212 -1.49 -2.28 18.81
C THR A 212 -2.16 -3.53 19.37
N VAL A 213 -1.73 -4.72 18.93
CA VAL A 213 -2.19 -6.00 19.48
C VAL A 213 -1.80 -6.11 20.95
N ALA A 214 -0.53 -5.86 21.30
CA ALA A 214 -0.05 -5.99 22.67
C ALA A 214 -0.83 -5.06 23.63
N VAL A 215 -1.07 -3.80 23.24
CA VAL A 215 -1.86 -2.86 24.05
C VAL A 215 -3.32 -3.31 24.18
N SER A 216 -3.93 -3.85 23.12
CA SER A 216 -5.32 -4.33 23.16
C SER A 216 -5.56 -5.42 24.22
N VAL A 217 -4.53 -6.21 24.54
CA VAL A 217 -4.58 -7.33 25.50
C VAL A 217 -4.42 -6.85 26.95
N LEU A 218 -3.85 -5.65 27.18
CA LEU A 218 -3.58 -5.17 28.53
C LEU A 218 -4.88 -4.90 29.29
N LYS A 219 -4.96 -5.34 30.56
CA LYS A 219 -6.11 -5.04 31.43
C LYS A 219 -6.36 -3.53 31.57
N LYS A 220 -5.28 -2.74 31.62
CA LYS A 220 -5.35 -1.26 31.66
C LYS A 220 -5.58 -0.62 30.29
N GLY A 221 -5.52 -1.40 29.21
CA GLY A 221 -5.72 -0.96 27.84
C GLY A 221 -4.69 0.09 27.40
N PHE A 222 -5.13 0.97 26.51
CA PHE A 222 -4.40 2.14 26.04
C PHE A 222 -4.48 3.27 27.06
N ILE A 223 -3.32 3.72 27.55
CA ILE A 223 -3.20 4.76 28.58
C ILE A 223 -2.61 6.01 27.91
N GLN A 224 -3.32 7.12 28.02
CA GLN A 224 -2.91 8.39 27.40
C GLN A 224 -1.86 9.13 28.25
N LEU A 225 -0.65 8.57 28.33
CA LEU A 225 0.48 9.11 29.11
C LEU A 225 1.37 10.08 28.33
N THR A 226 1.19 10.20 27.02
CA THR A 226 2.00 11.05 26.14
C THR A 226 1.11 11.94 25.29
N GLN A 227 1.69 13.01 24.74
CA GLN A 227 0.98 13.87 23.80
C GLN A 227 0.51 13.08 22.57
N ASP A 228 1.31 12.16 22.03
CA ASP A 228 0.89 11.29 20.92
C ASP A 228 -0.31 10.42 21.31
N ALA A 229 -0.30 9.84 22.52
CA ALA A 229 -1.43 9.03 22.98
C ALA A 229 -2.71 9.85 23.20
N LEU A 230 -2.58 11.11 23.64
CA LEU A 230 -3.71 12.05 23.70
C LEU A 230 -4.21 12.42 22.31
N MET A 231 -3.29 12.75 21.39
CA MET A 231 -3.60 13.09 20.00
C MET A 231 -4.19 11.91 19.20
N GLY A 232 -3.99 10.69 19.69
CA GLY A 232 -4.57 9.45 19.19
C GLY A 232 -6.09 9.39 19.27
N GLY A 233 -6.75 10.27 20.03
CA GLY A 233 -8.20 10.28 20.19
C GLY A 233 -8.69 9.45 21.37
N VAL A 234 -9.99 9.46 21.62
CA VAL A 234 -10.61 8.79 22.78
C VAL A 234 -10.74 7.27 22.52
N PRO A 235 -10.20 6.40 23.40
CA PRO A 235 -10.26 4.95 23.22
C PRO A 235 -11.54 4.32 23.80
N CYS A 236 -12.13 3.39 23.07
CA CYS A 236 -13.16 2.44 23.53
C CYS A 236 -12.70 1.00 23.33
N TYR A 237 -13.44 0.05 23.89
CA TYR A 237 -13.08 -1.35 23.85
C TYR A 237 -14.26 -2.22 23.41
N LEU A 238 -13.96 -3.19 22.55
CA LEU A 238 -14.85 -4.28 22.19
C LEU A 238 -14.17 -5.60 22.50
N GLU A 239 -14.95 -6.62 22.84
CA GLU A 239 -14.42 -7.97 23.02
C GLU A 239 -14.04 -8.60 21.67
N CYS A 240 -13.19 -9.62 21.70
CA CYS A 240 -12.61 -10.24 20.50
C CYS A 240 -13.68 -10.78 19.54
N GLU A 241 -14.78 -11.28 20.12
CA GLU A 241 -15.96 -11.80 19.45
C GLU A 241 -16.57 -10.77 18.49
N ALA A 242 -16.49 -9.47 18.79
CA ALA A 242 -16.99 -8.39 17.94
C ALA A 242 -16.31 -8.34 16.55
N ALA A 243 -15.10 -8.88 16.40
CA ALA A 243 -14.42 -8.95 15.11
C ALA A 243 -14.96 -10.06 14.18
N TYR A 244 -15.87 -10.92 14.66
CA TYR A 244 -16.35 -12.08 13.92
C TYR A 244 -17.86 -11.98 13.61
N PRO A 245 -18.30 -12.38 12.39
CA PRO A 245 -19.71 -12.29 11.99
C PRO A 245 -20.73 -13.00 12.88
N ASN A 246 -20.29 -14.04 13.61
CA ASN A 246 -21.13 -14.84 14.51
C ASN A 246 -20.82 -14.59 16.00
N GLY A 247 -19.96 -13.62 16.31
CA GLY A 247 -19.62 -13.29 17.69
C GLY A 247 -20.67 -12.35 18.28
N ASP A 248 -20.34 -11.08 18.43
CA ASP A 248 -21.28 -10.10 18.97
C ASP A 248 -22.35 -9.72 17.93
N THR A 249 -23.57 -9.47 18.42
CA THR A 249 -24.60 -8.90 17.56
C THR A 249 -24.22 -7.46 17.19
N LYS A 250 -24.69 -7.01 16.03
CA LYS A 250 -24.52 -5.63 15.58
C LYS A 250 -25.00 -4.63 16.65
N ASP A 251 -26.08 -4.96 17.36
CA ASP A 251 -26.64 -4.14 18.45
C ASP A 251 -25.69 -4.04 19.65
N THR A 252 -25.02 -5.14 20.05
CA THR A 252 -24.02 -5.10 21.13
C THR A 252 -22.86 -4.19 20.79
N ILE A 253 -22.36 -4.26 19.55
CA ILE A 253 -21.28 -3.39 19.07
C ILE A 253 -21.73 -1.93 19.07
N ILE A 254 -22.91 -1.63 18.52
CA ILE A 254 -23.46 -0.27 18.48
C ILE A 254 -23.57 0.31 19.89
N ASN A 255 -24.10 -0.44 20.85
CA ASN A 255 -24.29 0.03 22.22
C ASN A 255 -22.97 0.18 23.01
N SER A 256 -21.86 -0.39 22.51
CA SER A 256 -20.55 -0.35 23.16
C SER A 256 -19.65 0.78 22.66
N ILE A 257 -20.01 1.42 21.54
CA ILE A 257 -19.24 2.52 20.94
C ILE A 257 -19.87 3.84 21.39
N SER A 258 -19.09 4.69 22.08
CA SER A 258 -19.55 6.01 22.50
C SER A 258 -19.52 7.03 21.35
N ASP A 259 -20.31 8.10 21.48
CA ASP A 259 -20.39 9.20 20.50
C ASP A 259 -19.08 10.00 20.37
N ASP A 260 -18.24 9.98 21.41
CA ASP A 260 -16.93 10.63 21.43
C ASP A 260 -15.78 9.68 21.09
N CYS A 261 -16.07 8.42 20.76
CA CYS A 261 -15.06 7.42 20.46
C CYS A 261 -14.36 7.69 19.13
N ASP A 262 -13.04 7.83 19.15
CA ASP A 262 -12.21 7.98 17.94
C ASP A 262 -11.46 6.69 17.61
N ILE A 263 -11.13 5.91 18.64
CA ILE A 263 -10.29 4.72 18.58
C ILE A 263 -10.99 3.56 19.26
N ILE A 264 -11.12 2.44 18.57
CA ILE A 264 -11.69 1.22 19.13
C ILE A 264 -10.59 0.16 19.20
N PHE A 265 -10.26 -0.28 20.41
CA PHE A 265 -9.44 -1.45 20.62
C PHE A 265 -10.33 -2.69 20.70
N VAL A 266 -10.18 -3.59 19.74
CA VAL A 266 -10.76 -4.93 19.88
C VAL A 266 -9.77 -5.76 20.68
N ARG A 267 -10.22 -6.24 21.85
CA ARG A 267 -9.42 -7.03 22.78
C ARG A 267 -8.79 -8.21 22.04
N ASN A 268 -7.50 -8.42 22.27
CA ASN A 268 -6.72 -9.51 21.68
C ASN A 268 -6.60 -9.49 20.14
N HIS A 269 -6.98 -8.40 19.48
CA HIS A 269 -7.02 -8.33 18.01
C HIS A 269 -6.27 -7.13 17.43
N GLY A 270 -6.51 -5.92 17.96
CA GLY A 270 -5.84 -4.72 17.47
C GLY A 270 -6.70 -3.47 17.55
N LEU A 271 -6.44 -2.56 16.62
CA LEU A 271 -6.90 -1.17 16.64
C LEU A 271 -7.78 -0.85 15.43
N TYR A 272 -8.86 -0.11 15.64
CA TYR A 272 -9.67 0.54 14.62
C TYR A 272 -9.70 2.03 14.89
N ALA A 273 -9.14 2.82 13.98
CA ALA A 273 -9.19 4.28 14.07
C ALA A 273 -10.31 4.82 13.18
N CYS A 274 -11.12 5.71 13.72
CA CYS A 274 -12.34 6.20 13.09
C CYS A 274 -12.30 7.71 12.96
N GLY A 275 -12.81 8.25 11.85
CA GLY A 275 -12.87 9.70 11.67
C GLY A 275 -13.89 10.16 10.64
N PRO A 276 -14.33 11.44 10.75
CA PRO A 276 -15.27 12.05 9.80
C PRO A 276 -14.65 12.29 8.43
N THR A 277 -13.31 12.25 8.34
CA THR A 277 -12.54 12.28 7.10
C THR A 277 -11.47 11.19 7.14
N LEU A 278 -10.93 10.83 5.98
CA LEU A 278 -9.82 9.88 5.88
C LEU A 278 -8.57 10.41 6.59
N GLU A 279 -8.31 11.70 6.44
CA GLU A 279 -7.15 12.38 7.01
C GLU A 279 -7.22 12.40 8.54
N THR A 280 -8.40 12.62 9.12
CA THR A 280 -8.62 12.57 10.56
C THR A 280 -8.47 11.15 11.10
N ALA A 281 -9.09 10.16 10.46
CA ALA A 281 -8.94 8.75 10.85
C ALA A 281 -7.46 8.32 10.79
N TRP A 282 -6.74 8.77 9.76
CA TRP A 282 -5.31 8.50 9.62
C TRP A 282 -4.48 9.12 10.72
N ARG A 283 -4.70 10.41 11.03
CA ARG A 283 -4.04 11.08 12.16
C ARG A 283 -4.24 10.32 13.46
N PHE A 284 -5.47 9.91 13.76
CA PHE A 284 -5.76 9.11 14.96
C PHE A 284 -5.01 7.77 14.95
N ALA A 285 -5.04 7.06 13.82
CA ALA A 285 -4.32 5.80 13.66
C ALA A 285 -2.81 5.96 13.92
N GLU A 286 -2.21 7.03 13.40
CA GLU A 286 -0.79 7.31 13.58
C GLU A 286 -0.42 7.63 15.01
N MET A 287 -1.16 8.55 15.62
CA MET A 287 -0.88 9.03 16.97
C MET A 287 -1.18 7.94 18.01
N ALA A 288 -2.25 7.17 17.83
CA ALA A 288 -2.55 6.00 18.66
C ALA A 288 -1.47 4.91 18.53
N PHE A 289 -0.98 4.62 17.31
CA PHE A 289 0.12 3.68 17.11
C PHE A 289 1.39 4.13 17.84
N ARG A 290 1.80 5.40 17.70
CA ARG A 290 2.95 5.97 18.43
C ARG A 290 2.76 5.89 19.94
N GLY A 291 1.55 6.21 20.42
CA GLY A 291 1.17 6.07 21.82
C GLY A 291 1.33 4.62 22.30
N CYS A 292 0.93 3.63 21.49
CA CYS A 292 1.10 2.21 21.83
C CYS A 292 2.58 1.85 21.96
N GLN A 293 3.42 2.30 21.02
CA GLN A 293 4.86 2.08 21.08
C GLN A 293 5.47 2.68 22.35
N GLN A 294 5.15 3.95 22.64
CA GLN A 294 5.64 4.66 23.82
C GLN A 294 5.18 3.97 25.11
N GLN A 295 3.90 3.61 25.21
CA GLN A 295 3.35 2.92 26.37
C GLN A 295 4.09 1.61 26.65
N LEU A 296 4.31 0.77 25.63
CA LEU A 296 5.01 -0.50 25.80
C LEU A 296 6.48 -0.31 26.22
N GLN A 297 7.14 0.76 25.76
CA GLN A 297 8.49 1.10 26.24
C GLN A 297 8.47 1.54 27.71
N MET A 298 7.54 2.43 28.08
CA MET A 298 7.43 2.96 29.45
C MET A 298 7.04 1.88 30.46
N MET A 299 6.18 0.93 30.07
CA MET A 299 5.73 -0.15 30.95
C MET A 299 6.88 -1.03 31.48
N LYS A 300 8.04 -1.05 30.83
CA LYS A 300 9.24 -1.72 31.32
C LYS A 300 9.72 -1.16 32.68
N ALA A 301 9.41 0.10 32.98
CA ALA A 301 9.72 0.73 34.25
C ALA A 301 8.68 0.43 35.36
N GLY A 302 7.58 -0.25 35.03
CA GLY A 302 6.43 -0.46 35.92
C GLY A 302 5.51 0.76 35.97
N LEU A 303 4.19 0.52 35.98
CA LEU A 303 3.17 1.60 35.95
C LEU A 303 3.26 2.53 37.18
N ASP A 304 3.70 2.03 38.32
CA ASP A 304 3.81 2.80 39.56
C ASP A 304 4.96 3.82 39.53
N ASN A 305 5.88 3.69 38.56
CA ASN A 305 7.01 4.59 38.37
C ASN A 305 6.76 5.63 37.26
N LEU A 306 5.54 5.72 36.73
CA LEU A 306 5.17 6.64 35.65
C LEU A 306 4.43 7.86 36.19
N THR A 307 4.71 9.03 35.60
CA THR A 307 3.95 10.26 35.85
C THR A 307 2.74 10.32 34.92
N TYR A 308 1.61 10.75 35.45
CA TYR A 308 0.38 10.95 34.70
C TYR A 308 0.24 12.41 34.28
N ILE A 309 -0.31 12.64 33.09
CA ILE A 309 -0.66 13.98 32.62
C ILE A 309 -1.83 14.51 33.48
N SER A 310 -1.76 15.77 33.90
CA SER A 310 -2.84 16.39 34.69
C SER A 310 -4.13 16.49 33.88
N GLU A 311 -5.28 16.40 34.55
CA GLU A 311 -6.60 16.54 33.89
C GLU A 311 -6.75 17.88 33.15
N GLU A 312 -6.15 18.94 33.69
CA GLU A 312 -6.11 20.26 33.05
C GLU A 312 -5.34 20.21 31.71
N ALA A 313 -4.16 19.59 31.68
CA ALA A 313 -3.38 19.43 30.46
C ALA A 313 -4.09 18.52 29.44
N ILE A 314 -4.75 17.46 29.90
CA ILE A 314 -5.58 16.60 29.03
C ILE A 314 -6.71 17.42 28.39
N THR A 315 -7.41 18.25 29.18
CA THR A 315 -8.51 19.10 28.69
C THR A 315 -8.00 20.13 27.68
N LEU A 316 -6.85 20.75 27.95
CA LEU A 316 -6.22 21.69 27.02
C LEU A 316 -5.87 21.04 25.69
N VAL A 317 -5.24 19.85 25.71
CA VAL A 317 -4.89 19.12 24.49
C VAL A 317 -6.14 18.71 23.72
N LYS A 318 -7.16 18.16 24.39
CA LYS A 318 -8.45 17.81 23.74
C LYS A 318 -9.10 19.02 23.08
N ASN A 319 -9.14 20.17 23.75
CA ASN A 319 -9.69 21.39 23.17
C ASN A 319 -8.89 21.86 21.94
N HIS A 320 -7.56 21.70 21.92
CA HIS A 320 -6.75 22.02 20.73
C HIS A 320 -6.93 21.00 19.59
N MET A 321 -7.23 19.75 19.90
CA MET A 321 -7.50 18.72 18.88
C MET A 321 -8.85 18.91 18.18
N HIS A 322 -9.86 19.37 18.91
CA HIS A 322 -11.19 19.68 18.39
C HIS A 322 -11.34 21.14 17.94
N ALA A 323 -10.34 21.99 18.18
CA ALA A 323 -10.35 23.36 17.69
C ALA A 323 -10.27 23.37 16.16
N ASP A 324 -11.27 24.01 15.55
CA ASP A 324 -11.42 24.13 14.10
C ASP A 324 -10.15 24.69 13.47
N ALA A 325 -9.67 23.95 12.47
CA ALA A 325 -8.64 24.27 11.50
C ALA A 325 -7.45 25.15 11.91
N THR A 326 -6.26 24.57 11.88
CA THR A 326 -5.01 25.30 12.16
C THR A 326 -4.73 26.32 11.05
N ASN A 327 -4.84 27.61 11.35
CA ASN A 327 -4.41 28.66 10.44
C ASN A 327 -2.89 28.88 10.63
N LEU A 328 -2.08 28.33 9.71
CA LEU A 328 -0.62 28.51 9.70
C LEU A 328 -0.16 29.86 9.09
N GLY A 329 -0.96 30.91 9.24
CA GLY A 329 -0.72 32.20 8.59
C GLY A 329 -1.05 32.22 7.09
N SER A 330 -1.77 31.20 6.61
CA SER A 330 -2.31 31.09 5.25
C SER A 330 -3.82 31.26 5.28
N GLU A 331 -4.44 31.74 4.18
CA GLU A 331 -5.92 31.73 4.02
C GLU A 331 -6.53 30.32 4.02
N ILE A 332 -5.70 29.26 4.03
CA ILE A 332 -6.13 27.87 4.02
C ILE A 332 -6.44 27.41 5.46
N MET A 333 -7.68 27.00 5.67
CA MET A 333 -8.13 26.28 6.86
C MET A 333 -7.89 24.78 6.69
N TRP A 334 -7.16 24.17 7.63
CA TRP A 334 -6.77 22.76 7.60
C TRP A 334 -7.56 21.92 8.59
N GLU A 335 -8.40 21.02 8.09
CA GLU A 335 -9.03 20.00 8.93
C GLU A 335 -7.99 19.15 9.69
N PRO A 336 -8.34 18.57 10.86
CA PRO A 336 -7.42 17.74 11.63
C PRO A 336 -6.82 16.60 10.79
N GLY A 337 -5.50 16.60 10.65
CA GLY A 337 -4.73 15.61 9.89
C GLY A 337 -4.54 15.93 8.40
N ALA A 338 -5.23 16.95 7.87
CA ALA A 338 -5.21 17.23 6.43
C ALA A 338 -3.87 17.79 5.96
N LEU A 339 -3.20 18.59 6.79
CA LEU A 339 -1.90 19.16 6.47
C LEU A 339 -0.82 18.07 6.47
N GLU A 340 -0.82 17.22 7.49
CA GLU A 340 0.08 16.09 7.60
C GLU A 340 -0.10 15.14 6.42
N PHE A 341 -1.35 14.78 6.11
CA PHE A 341 -1.66 13.91 4.97
C PHE A 341 -1.18 14.52 3.65
N GLU A 342 -1.39 15.82 3.42
CA GLU A 342 -0.88 16.50 2.23
C GLU A 342 0.66 16.46 2.15
N ALA A 343 1.36 16.61 3.28
CA ALA A 343 2.81 16.46 3.32
C ALA A 343 3.26 15.04 2.93
N GLU A 344 2.52 14.02 3.36
CA GLU A 344 2.80 12.63 2.99
C GLU A 344 2.51 12.33 1.52
N MET A 345 1.53 13.01 0.91
CA MET A 345 1.31 12.88 -0.54
C MET A 345 2.53 13.34 -1.33
N ARG A 346 3.22 14.41 -0.88
CA ARG A 346 4.49 14.84 -1.50
C ARG A 346 5.56 13.75 -1.40
N ILE A 347 5.63 13.04 -0.27
CA ILE A 347 6.57 11.91 -0.10
C ILE A 347 6.26 10.79 -1.11
N LEU A 348 4.98 10.45 -1.29
CA LEU A 348 4.57 9.42 -2.24
C LEU A 348 4.82 9.83 -3.70
N ASP A 349 4.49 11.07 -4.06
CA ASP A 349 4.70 11.58 -5.41
C ASP A 349 6.19 11.71 -5.74
N ASN A 350 7.03 12.15 -4.81
CA ASN A 350 8.49 12.16 -4.95
C ASN A 350 9.07 10.76 -5.11
N LYS A 351 8.44 9.73 -4.53
CA LYS A 351 8.78 8.32 -4.76
C LYS A 351 8.22 7.77 -6.07
N GLY A 352 7.52 8.56 -6.89
CA GLY A 352 6.99 8.16 -8.19
C GLY A 352 5.65 7.42 -8.15
N PHE A 353 4.97 7.37 -7.00
CA PHE A 353 3.68 6.67 -6.89
C PHE A 353 2.53 7.35 -7.63
N ARG A 354 2.66 8.62 -8.02
CA ARG A 354 1.64 9.38 -8.77
C ARG A 354 0.26 9.23 -8.11
N THR A 355 0.13 9.82 -6.93
CA THR A 355 -1.06 9.78 -6.06
C THR A 355 -2.32 10.28 -6.77
N GLY A 356 -2.17 11.26 -7.67
CA GLY A 356 -3.29 12.02 -8.23
C GLY A 356 -4.00 12.89 -7.19
N TYR A 357 -3.32 13.19 -6.08
CA TYR A 357 -3.80 14.07 -5.03
C TYR A 357 -3.86 15.52 -5.52
N VAL A 358 -4.88 16.26 -5.06
CA VAL A 358 -5.04 17.69 -5.37
C VAL A 358 -4.59 18.48 -4.15
N TYR A 359 -3.40 19.07 -4.26
CA TYR A 359 -2.77 19.86 -3.21
C TYR A 359 -3.53 21.16 -2.95
N LYS A 360 -3.86 21.43 -1.68
CA LYS A 360 -4.42 22.71 -1.24
C LYS A 360 -3.35 23.80 -1.23
N ALA A 361 -2.11 23.45 -0.87
CA ALA A 361 -0.96 24.33 -0.85
C ALA A 361 0.14 23.83 -1.80
N PRO A 362 -0.04 23.94 -3.14
CA PRO A 362 0.90 23.39 -4.12
C PRO A 362 2.28 24.08 -4.14
N ALA A 363 2.44 25.19 -3.41
CA ALA A 363 3.70 25.92 -3.31
C ALA A 363 4.64 25.40 -2.21
N LEU A 364 4.17 24.45 -1.38
CA LEU A 364 4.97 23.70 -0.40
C LEU A 364 5.52 22.42 -1.02
#